data_AF-A0A532TVV0-F1
#
_entry.id   AF-A0A532TVV0-F1
#
_cell.length_a   1.000
_cell.length_b   1.000
_cell.length_c   1.000
_cell.angle_alpha   90.00
_cell.angle_beta   90.00
_cell.angle_gamma   90.00
#
_symmetry.space_group_name_H-M   'P 1'
#
loop_
_entity.id
_entity.type
_entity.pdbx_description
1 polymer ?
#
loop_
_entity_poly.entity_id
_entity_poly.type
_entity_poly.pdbx_seq_one_letter_code
_entity_poly.pdbx_strand_id
1 'polypeptide(L)'
;MRLKLTGENFSERQRQILNILFEKEYQQKELQEQLRTSAPNLHYHLNRLEELDMIRKKTLYKVGNVKINSISLNPAARQQVRKILGKDVKNYTLITGFGSLKTGYRVPDLVLNILRKYKFPITRKICFTTPDGKAKRDDHIIDENLMKIDEFVILPYREYRHTKSEFFQRIEDILSKEMKEADIIIDITPLSKLFSFKLLELANKYLLPCVYLGIDKNEEDKLFWMGEMRIEGEVQPFI
;
A
#
# COMPACT_ATOMS: atom_id res chain seq x y z
N MET A 1 -10.94 1.89 -16.40
CA MET A 1 -11.94 1.09 -15.63
C MET A 1 -11.41 -0.33 -15.45
N ARG A 2 -10.71 -0.62 -14.34
CA ARG A 2 -10.26 -1.99 -14.02
C ARG A 2 -11.40 -2.73 -13.29
N LEU A 3 -11.69 -3.97 -13.72
CA LEU A 3 -12.77 -4.81 -13.19
C LEU A 3 -12.62 -5.03 -11.67
N LYS A 4 -13.70 -4.85 -10.92
CA LYS A 4 -13.76 -5.19 -9.49
C LYS A 4 -13.86 -6.71 -9.35
N LEU A 5 -12.71 -7.39 -9.31
CA LEU A 5 -12.67 -8.86 -9.22
C LEU A 5 -13.11 -9.32 -7.82
N THR A 6 -13.98 -10.34 -7.78
CA THR A 6 -14.44 -11.03 -6.58
C THR A 6 -13.95 -12.48 -6.59
N GLY A 7 -14.15 -13.20 -5.49
CA GLY A 7 -13.80 -14.63 -5.39
C GLY A 7 -14.44 -15.52 -6.46
N GLU A 8 -15.59 -15.12 -7.00
CA GLU A 8 -16.33 -15.84 -8.04
C GLU A 8 -15.64 -15.79 -9.41
N ASN A 9 -14.76 -14.81 -9.64
CA ASN A 9 -13.99 -14.72 -10.88
C ASN A 9 -12.83 -15.72 -10.95
N PHE A 10 -12.60 -16.51 -9.89
CA PHE A 10 -11.48 -17.42 -9.77
C PHE A 10 -11.94 -18.86 -9.51
N SER A 11 -11.40 -19.78 -10.31
CA SER A 11 -11.50 -21.21 -10.04
C SER A 11 -10.94 -21.55 -8.66
N GLU A 12 -11.40 -22.66 -8.08
CA GLU A 12 -10.87 -23.16 -6.81
C GLU A 12 -9.34 -23.32 -6.86
N ARG A 13 -8.81 -23.83 -7.98
CA ARG A 13 -7.37 -24.01 -8.16
C ARG A 13 -6.61 -22.68 -8.17
N GLN A 14 -7.16 -21.64 -8.79
CA GLN A 14 -6.57 -20.29 -8.75
C GLN A 14 -6.56 -19.73 -7.33
N ARG A 15 -7.66 -19.90 -6.58
CA ARG A 15 -7.72 -19.49 -5.16
C ARG A 15 -6.70 -20.26 -4.31
N GLN A 16 -6.51 -21.56 -4.55
CA GLN A 16 -5.46 -22.35 -3.89
C GLN A 16 -4.06 -21.82 -4.20
N ILE A 17 -3.74 -21.55 -5.48
CA ILE A 17 -2.45 -20.95 -5.88
C ILE A 17 -2.24 -19.62 -5.15
N LEU A 18 -3.23 -18.72 -5.20
CA LEU A 18 -3.15 -17.41 -4.54
C LEU A 18 -2.94 -17.54 -3.03
N ASN A 19 -3.62 -18.48 -2.37
CA ASN A 19 -3.45 -18.72 -0.94
C ASN A 19 -2.04 -19.19 -0.59
N ILE A 20 -1.46 -20.10 -1.38
CA ILE A 20 -0.07 -20.56 -1.18
C ILE A 20 0.91 -19.39 -1.36
N LEU A 21 0.75 -18.62 -2.44
CA LEU A 21 1.62 -17.49 -2.76
C LEU A 21 1.46 -16.31 -1.79
N PHE A 22 0.36 -16.26 -1.03
CA PHE A 22 0.11 -15.24 -0.01
C PHE A 22 1.16 -15.27 1.11
N GLU A 23 1.63 -16.48 1.44
CA GLU A 23 2.61 -16.69 2.50
C GLU A 23 4.02 -16.29 2.03
N LYS A 24 4.45 -16.84 0.89
CA LYS A 24 5.78 -16.62 0.31
C LYS A 24 5.80 -16.85 -1.19
N GLU A 25 6.89 -16.46 -1.84
CA GLU A 25 7.17 -16.87 -3.22
C GLU A 25 7.67 -18.32 -3.30
N TYR A 26 7.46 -18.94 -4.46
CA TYR A 26 7.81 -20.34 -4.71
C TYR A 26 8.48 -20.47 -6.07
N GLN A 27 9.40 -21.43 -6.20
CA GLN A 27 9.78 -21.85 -7.54
C GLN A 27 8.59 -22.55 -8.21
N GLN A 28 8.44 -22.40 -9.53
CA GLN A 28 7.32 -22.97 -10.28
C GLN A 28 7.23 -24.51 -10.10
N LYS A 29 8.38 -25.19 -9.97
CA LYS A 29 8.45 -26.63 -9.73
C LYS A 29 7.95 -27.00 -8.32
N GLU A 30 8.38 -26.27 -7.30
CA GLU A 30 7.93 -26.46 -5.91
C GLU A 30 6.41 -26.22 -5.79
N LEU A 31 5.91 -25.17 -6.46
CA LEU A 31 4.48 -24.87 -6.49
C LEU A 31 3.68 -25.99 -7.17
N GLN A 32 4.22 -26.58 -8.24
CA GLN A 32 3.62 -27.72 -8.93
C GLN A 32 3.52 -28.95 -8.00
N GLU A 33 4.60 -29.26 -7.30
CA GLU A 33 4.68 -30.38 -6.35
C GLU A 33 3.70 -30.18 -5.18
N GLN A 34 3.66 -28.98 -4.61
CA GLN A 34 2.77 -28.64 -3.49
C GLN A 34 1.28 -28.73 -3.89
N LEU A 35 0.93 -28.33 -5.10
CA LEU A 35 -0.44 -28.41 -5.63
C LEU A 35 -0.81 -29.80 -6.17
N ARG A 36 0.16 -30.73 -6.24
CA ARG A 36 0.01 -32.07 -6.83
C ARG A 36 -0.67 -32.03 -8.20
N THR A 37 -0.17 -31.16 -9.08
CA THR A 37 -0.75 -30.91 -10.42
C THR A 37 0.26 -31.17 -11.54
N SER A 38 -0.23 -31.33 -12.76
CA SER A 38 0.62 -31.37 -13.95
C SER A 38 1.13 -29.98 -14.34
N ALA A 39 2.27 -29.92 -15.03
CA ALA A 39 2.85 -28.68 -15.50
C ALA A 39 1.93 -27.90 -16.47
N PRO A 40 1.24 -28.52 -17.44
CA PRO A 40 0.31 -27.80 -18.32
C PRO A 40 -0.86 -27.18 -17.56
N ASN A 41 -1.42 -27.91 -16.58
CA ASN A 41 -2.54 -27.40 -15.78
C ASN A 41 -2.11 -26.24 -14.88
N LEU A 42 -0.93 -26.32 -14.25
CA LEU A 42 -0.38 -25.20 -13.51
C LEU A 42 -0.14 -23.99 -14.43
N HIS A 43 0.43 -24.20 -15.61
CA HIS A 43 0.70 -23.13 -16.57
C HIS A 43 -0.57 -22.40 -17.00
N TYR A 44 -1.65 -23.12 -17.28
CA TYR A 44 -2.96 -22.55 -17.60
C TYR A 44 -3.44 -21.58 -16.51
N HIS A 45 -3.40 -22.00 -15.24
CA HIS A 45 -3.84 -21.15 -14.15
C HIS A 45 -2.90 -19.97 -13.89
N LEU A 46 -1.58 -20.18 -13.97
CA LEU A 46 -0.59 -19.12 -13.79
C LEU A 46 -0.73 -18.03 -14.87
N ASN A 47 -0.89 -18.40 -16.14
CA ASN A 47 -1.08 -17.42 -17.22
C ASN A 47 -2.31 -16.55 -16.96
N ARG A 48 -3.42 -17.17 -16.53
CA ARG A 48 -4.62 -16.40 -16.22
C ARG A 48 -4.45 -15.46 -15.02
N LEU A 49 -3.73 -15.90 -13.98
CA LEU A 49 -3.43 -15.05 -12.82
C LEU A 49 -2.47 -13.91 -13.17
N GLU A 50 -1.54 -14.14 -14.10
CA GLU A 50 -0.61 -13.13 -14.63
C GLU A 50 -1.33 -12.10 -15.50
N GLU A 51 -2.25 -12.52 -16.37
CA GLU A 51 -3.14 -11.63 -17.15
C GLU A 51 -3.97 -10.70 -16.27
N LEU A 52 -4.42 -11.20 -15.12
CA LEU A 52 -5.17 -10.44 -14.12
C LEU A 52 -4.27 -9.61 -13.20
N ASP A 53 -2.95 -9.59 -13.43
CA ASP A 53 -1.94 -8.89 -12.64
C ASP A 53 -1.90 -9.31 -11.16
N MET A 54 -2.34 -10.54 -10.84
CA MET A 54 -2.38 -11.07 -9.48
C MET A 54 -1.04 -11.66 -9.03
N ILE A 55 -0.26 -12.18 -9.97
CA ILE A 55 1.05 -12.80 -9.72
C ILE A 55 2.11 -12.18 -10.62
N ARG A 56 3.38 -12.36 -10.25
CA ARG A 56 4.54 -12.06 -11.08
C ARG A 56 5.38 -13.31 -11.27
N LYS A 57 5.96 -13.42 -12.46
CA LYS A 57 6.89 -14.48 -12.83
C LYS A 57 8.27 -13.89 -13.08
N LYS A 58 9.28 -14.34 -12.32
CA LYS A 58 10.68 -13.94 -12.49
C LYS A 58 11.50 -15.15 -12.91
N THR A 59 12.17 -15.09 -14.05
CA THR A 59 13.14 -16.12 -14.43
C THR A 59 14.40 -15.97 -13.58
N LEU A 60 14.72 -17.00 -12.80
CA LEU A 60 15.92 -17.07 -11.97
C LEU A 60 17.12 -17.55 -12.79
N TYR A 61 16.90 -18.62 -13.57
CA TYR A 61 17.93 -19.23 -14.41
C TYR A 61 17.35 -19.69 -15.74
N LYS A 62 18.16 -19.61 -16.80
CA LYS A 62 17.85 -20.15 -18.13
C LYS A 62 19.07 -20.90 -18.66
N VAL A 63 18.92 -22.19 -18.92
CA VAL A 63 19.96 -23.03 -19.55
C VAL A 63 19.33 -23.69 -20.78
N GLY A 64 19.77 -23.27 -21.97
CA GLY A 64 19.11 -23.64 -23.23
C GLY A 64 17.62 -23.27 -23.22
N ASN A 65 16.76 -24.27 -23.37
CA ASN A 65 15.30 -24.14 -23.34
C ASN A 65 14.68 -24.29 -21.94
N VAL A 66 15.46 -24.72 -20.95
CA VAL A 66 14.99 -24.90 -19.57
C VAL A 66 15.00 -23.55 -18.85
N LYS A 67 13.86 -23.16 -18.27
CA LYS A 67 13.70 -21.95 -17.46
C LYS A 67 13.26 -22.31 -16.05
N ILE A 68 14.00 -21.85 -15.05
CA ILE A 68 13.58 -21.90 -13.64
C ILE A 68 12.95 -20.55 -13.32
N ASN A 69 11.67 -20.57 -12.94
CA ASN A 69 10.92 -19.36 -12.62
C ASN A 69 10.55 -19.33 -11.14
N SER A 70 10.72 -18.18 -10.49
CA SER A 70 10.06 -17.84 -9.24
C SER A 70 8.69 -17.23 -9.54
N ILE A 71 7.70 -17.67 -8.79
CA ILE A 71 6.32 -17.18 -8.83
C ILE A 71 6.04 -16.51 -7.48
N SER A 72 5.58 -15.27 -7.53
CA SER A 72 5.21 -14.49 -6.35
C SER A 72 3.89 -13.77 -6.58
N LEU A 73 3.21 -13.38 -5.50
CA LEU A 73 2.10 -12.42 -5.66
C LEU A 73 2.64 -11.09 -6.16
N ASN A 74 1.87 -10.43 -7.03
CA ASN A 74 2.12 -9.03 -7.30
C ASN A 74 1.89 -8.22 -6.01
N PRO A 75 2.88 -7.46 -5.53
CA PRO A 75 2.71 -6.61 -4.35
C PRO A 75 1.47 -5.71 -4.44
N ALA A 76 1.19 -5.21 -5.66
CA ALA A 76 0.03 -4.38 -5.96
C ALA A 76 -1.32 -5.05 -5.69
N ALA A 77 -1.37 -6.36 -5.89
CA ALA A 77 -2.60 -7.12 -5.83
C ALA A 77 -2.87 -7.70 -4.43
N ARG A 78 -1.95 -7.56 -3.46
CA ARG A 78 -2.06 -8.27 -2.17
C ARG A 78 -3.37 -8.03 -1.43
N GLN A 79 -3.80 -6.77 -1.31
CA GLN A 79 -5.08 -6.44 -0.66
C GLN A 79 -6.26 -7.07 -1.41
N GLN A 80 -6.24 -7.06 -2.75
CA GLN A 80 -7.28 -7.67 -3.57
C GLN A 80 -7.29 -9.19 -3.43
N VAL A 81 -6.12 -9.82 -3.48
CA VAL A 81 -5.95 -11.26 -3.27
C VAL A 81 -6.45 -11.66 -1.89
N ARG A 82 -6.15 -10.89 -0.84
CA ARG A 82 -6.67 -11.13 0.52
C ARG A 82 -8.21 -11.18 0.53
N LYS A 83 -8.86 -10.21 -0.12
CA LYS A 83 -10.33 -10.15 -0.27
C LYS A 83 -10.87 -11.34 -1.08
N ILE A 84 -10.23 -11.70 -2.19
CA ILE A 84 -10.57 -12.89 -3.00
C ILE A 84 -10.51 -14.19 -2.18
N LEU A 85 -9.57 -14.27 -1.24
CA LEU A 85 -9.41 -15.42 -0.34
C LEU A 85 -10.36 -15.40 0.86
N GLY A 86 -11.23 -14.38 1.00
CA GLY A 86 -12.13 -14.24 2.15
C GLY A 86 -11.40 -13.94 3.47
N LYS A 87 -10.15 -13.47 3.40
CA LYS A 87 -9.35 -13.06 4.57
C LYS A 87 -9.64 -11.58 4.90
N ASP A 88 -10.93 -11.21 4.93
CA ASP A 88 -11.33 -9.82 5.10
C ASP A 88 -10.90 -9.27 6.45
N VAL A 89 -10.41 -8.03 6.41
CA VAL A 89 -9.97 -7.30 7.60
C VAL A 89 -10.80 -6.03 7.72
N LYS A 90 -11.09 -5.63 8.96
CA LYS A 90 -11.89 -4.43 9.26
C LYS A 90 -11.05 -3.28 9.77
N ASN A 91 -9.73 -3.36 9.67
CA ASN A 91 -8.81 -2.36 10.16
C ASN A 91 -8.01 -1.73 9.02
N TYR A 92 -7.59 -0.49 9.24
CA TYR A 92 -6.78 0.25 8.29
C TYR A 92 -5.40 0.60 8.85
N THR A 93 -4.39 0.54 8.00
CA THR A 93 -3.09 1.18 8.22
C THR A 93 -3.08 2.51 7.47
N LEU A 94 -2.83 3.61 8.19
CA LEU A 94 -2.58 4.93 7.60
C LEU A 94 -1.10 5.06 7.24
N ILE A 95 -0.82 5.32 5.98
CA ILE A 95 0.50 5.65 5.44
C ILE A 95 0.54 7.15 5.20
N THR A 96 1.33 7.87 5.98
CA THR A 96 1.40 9.35 5.94
C THR A 96 2.84 9.80 6.09
N GLY A 97 3.07 11.10 6.20
CA GLY A 97 4.35 11.67 6.54
C GLY A 97 4.22 13.10 7.07
N PHE A 98 5.35 13.72 7.35
CA PHE A 98 5.40 15.13 7.75
C PHE A 98 6.82 15.70 7.65
N GLY A 99 6.91 17.02 7.46
CA GLY A 99 8.16 17.77 7.53
C GLY A 99 8.24 18.67 8.77
N SER A 100 9.34 19.40 8.91
CA SER A 100 9.60 20.32 10.03
C SER A 100 9.04 21.74 9.82
N LEU A 101 8.51 22.06 8.64
CA LEU A 101 8.04 23.41 8.31
C LEU A 101 6.74 23.74 9.05
N LYS A 102 6.70 24.90 9.73
CA LYS A 102 5.52 25.43 10.43
C LYS A 102 4.81 24.34 11.27
N THR A 103 3.52 24.10 11.06
CA THR A 103 2.69 23.09 11.71
C THR A 103 2.71 21.74 11.00
N GLY A 104 3.63 21.52 10.04
CA GLY A 104 3.69 20.31 9.23
C GLY A 104 3.82 19.02 10.06
N TYR A 105 4.46 19.08 11.23
CA TYR A 105 4.57 17.96 12.17
C TYR A 105 3.22 17.46 12.68
N ARG A 106 2.14 18.24 12.56
CA ARG A 106 0.77 17.91 12.98
C ARG A 106 -0.06 17.22 11.89
N VAL A 107 0.42 17.14 10.65
CA VAL A 107 -0.32 16.55 9.52
C VAL A 107 -0.88 15.15 9.86
N PRO A 108 -0.12 14.21 10.44
CA PRO A 108 -0.66 12.89 10.79
C PRO A 108 -1.85 12.95 11.75
N ASP A 109 -1.84 13.88 12.69
CA ASP A 109 -2.90 14.08 13.68
C ASP A 109 -4.16 14.64 13.04
N LEU A 110 -4.02 15.65 12.18
CA LEU A 110 -5.13 16.26 11.47
C LEU A 110 -5.84 15.24 10.56
N VAL A 111 -5.05 14.50 9.77
CA VAL A 111 -5.56 13.44 8.89
C VAL A 111 -6.25 12.35 9.71
N LEU A 112 -5.61 11.85 10.78
CA LEU A 112 -6.19 10.80 11.60
C LEU A 112 -7.49 11.23 12.28
N ASN A 113 -7.55 12.47 12.79
CA ASN A 113 -8.74 12.98 13.47
C ASN A 113 -9.94 13.04 12.52
N ILE A 114 -9.74 13.51 11.28
CA ILE A 114 -10.81 13.54 10.27
C ILE A 114 -11.22 12.11 9.88
N LEU A 115 -10.27 11.20 9.63
CA LEU A 115 -10.59 9.79 9.32
C LEU A 115 -11.36 9.10 10.46
N ARG A 116 -10.97 9.35 11.72
CA ARG A 116 -11.68 8.80 12.90
C ARG A 116 -13.07 9.39 13.07
N LYS A 117 -13.24 10.70 12.84
CA LYS A 117 -14.55 11.37 12.83
C LYS A 117 -15.49 10.68 11.84
N TYR A 118 -14.96 10.27 10.69
CA TYR A 118 -15.67 9.52 9.66
C TYR A 118 -15.65 8.00 9.83
N LYS A 119 -15.37 7.51 11.04
CA LYS A 119 -15.47 6.09 11.44
C LYS A 119 -14.54 5.13 10.69
N PHE A 120 -13.45 5.61 10.10
CA PHE A 120 -12.40 4.73 9.60
C PHE A 120 -11.61 4.12 10.77
N PRO A 121 -11.62 2.78 10.95
CA PRO A 121 -10.92 2.11 12.04
C PRO A 121 -9.41 2.00 11.77
N ILE A 122 -8.69 3.12 11.93
CA ILE A 122 -7.23 3.15 11.78
C ILE A 122 -6.58 2.52 13.01
N THR A 123 -5.98 1.33 12.85
CA THR A 123 -5.30 0.61 13.94
C THR A 123 -3.80 0.79 13.93
N ARG A 124 -3.22 1.16 12.78
CA ARG A 124 -1.78 1.33 12.62
C ARG A 124 -1.45 2.60 11.84
N LYS A 125 -0.38 3.29 12.22
CA LYS A 125 0.12 4.51 11.55
C LYS A 125 1.60 4.35 11.25
N ILE A 126 1.97 4.50 9.98
CA ILE A 126 3.36 4.56 9.51
C ILE A 126 3.61 5.94 8.94
N CYS A 127 4.56 6.66 9.53
CA CYS A 127 4.90 8.02 9.13
C CYS A 127 6.30 8.12 8.53
N PHE A 128 6.38 8.65 7.32
CA PHE A 128 7.65 9.06 6.72
C PHE A 128 8.01 10.47 7.18
N THR A 129 9.24 10.70 7.60
CA THR A 129 9.67 12.03 8.04
C THR A 129 11.18 12.24 7.91
N THR A 130 11.62 13.48 8.01
CA THR A 130 13.05 13.82 8.14
C THR A 130 13.49 13.79 9.60
N PRO A 131 14.80 13.66 9.90
CA PRO A 131 15.30 13.78 11.27
C PRO A 131 14.81 15.06 11.98
N ASP A 132 14.88 16.21 11.30
CA ASP A 132 14.41 17.49 11.86
C ASP A 132 12.89 17.52 12.05
N GLY A 133 12.14 16.86 11.16
CA GLY A 133 10.69 16.70 11.31
C GLY A 133 10.36 15.94 12.57
N LYS A 134 11.02 14.78 12.77
CA LYS A 134 10.85 13.95 13.98
C LYS A 134 11.23 14.71 15.24
N ALA A 135 12.39 15.36 15.27
CA ALA A 135 12.84 16.16 16.41
C ALA A 135 11.78 17.22 16.77
N LYS A 136 11.30 17.97 15.77
CA LYS A 136 10.24 18.95 15.98
C LYS A 136 8.96 18.32 16.52
N ARG A 137 8.54 17.17 16.00
CA ARG A 137 7.34 16.48 16.54
C ARG A 137 7.55 16.09 18.01
N ASP A 138 8.75 15.62 18.36
CA ASP A 138 9.08 15.20 19.72
C ASP A 138 9.05 16.38 20.70
N ASP A 139 9.55 17.55 20.30
CA ASP A 139 9.52 18.77 21.10
C ASP A 139 8.08 19.18 21.47
N HIS A 140 7.11 18.87 20.60
CA HIS A 140 5.71 19.24 20.76
C HIS A 140 4.81 18.09 21.25
N ILE A 141 5.33 16.88 21.46
CA ILE A 141 4.49 15.68 21.70
C ILE A 141 3.68 15.79 23.00
N ILE A 142 4.29 16.34 24.06
CA ILE A 142 3.68 16.46 25.39
C ILE A 142 2.70 17.64 25.38
N ASP A 143 3.15 18.81 24.96
CA ASP A 143 2.38 20.06 25.07
C ASP A 143 1.13 20.06 24.18
N GLU A 144 1.20 19.43 23.00
CA GLU A 144 0.08 19.37 22.07
C GLU A 144 -0.68 18.04 22.11
N ASN A 145 -0.32 17.13 23.03
CA ASN A 145 -0.90 15.80 23.16
C ASN A 145 -0.95 15.07 21.79
N LEU A 146 0.17 15.10 21.07
CA LEU A 146 0.22 14.55 19.72
C LEU A 146 0.08 13.02 19.76
N MET A 147 -0.59 12.48 18.76
CA MET A 147 -0.89 11.05 18.68
C MET A 147 0.39 10.21 18.59
N LYS A 148 0.34 9.02 19.20
CA LYS A 148 1.38 8.01 19.03
C LYS A 148 1.38 7.45 17.61
N ILE A 149 2.53 7.55 16.96
CA ILE A 149 2.84 6.88 15.70
C ILE A 149 3.47 5.51 16.00
N ASP A 150 3.06 4.46 15.28
CA ASP A 150 3.54 3.10 15.58
C ASP A 150 4.89 2.81 14.90
N GLU A 151 5.13 3.42 13.74
CA GLU A 151 6.40 3.30 13.02
C GLU A 151 6.78 4.62 12.34
N PHE A 152 8.01 5.07 12.58
CA PHE A 152 8.61 6.17 11.85
C PHE A 152 9.63 5.65 10.83
N VAL A 153 9.47 6.04 9.57
CA VAL A 153 10.47 5.85 8.53
C VAL A 153 11.23 7.16 8.35
N ILE A 154 12.33 7.28 9.09
CA ILE A 154 13.13 8.51 9.15
C ILE A 154 14.22 8.45 8.08
N LEU A 155 14.15 9.35 7.10
CA LEU A 155 15.16 9.46 6.04
C LEU A 155 15.58 10.92 5.84
N PRO A 156 16.83 11.21 5.44
CA PRO A 156 17.24 12.57 5.07
C PRO A 156 16.36 13.14 3.95
N TYR A 157 16.12 14.46 3.94
CA TYR A 157 15.19 15.10 2.99
C TYR A 157 15.50 14.77 1.51
N ARG A 158 16.78 14.59 1.17
CA ARG A 158 17.22 14.20 -0.18
C ARG A 158 16.59 12.89 -0.65
N GLU A 159 16.34 11.93 0.25
CA GLU A 159 15.75 10.65 -0.12
C GLU A 159 14.31 10.82 -0.63
N TYR A 160 13.61 11.88 -0.23
CA TYR A 160 12.26 12.17 -0.71
C TYR A 160 12.25 12.96 -2.04
N ARG A 161 13.42 13.24 -2.63
CA ARG A 161 13.57 14.08 -3.83
C ARG A 161 14.28 13.39 -4.99
N HIS A 162 14.64 12.12 -4.86
CA HIS A 162 15.33 11.36 -5.91
C HIS A 162 14.65 10.01 -6.17
N THR A 163 14.39 9.68 -7.43
CA THR A 163 13.69 8.44 -7.82
C THR A 163 14.49 7.15 -7.56
N LYS A 164 15.81 7.25 -7.37
CA LYS A 164 16.70 6.13 -7.02
C LYS A 164 16.95 6.01 -5.52
N SER A 165 16.29 6.84 -4.71
CA SER A 165 16.52 6.90 -3.27
C SER A 165 16.06 5.65 -2.53
N GLU A 166 16.47 5.55 -1.27
CA GLU A 166 16.01 4.49 -0.39
C GLU A 166 14.49 4.47 -0.23
N PHE A 167 13.85 5.65 -0.15
CA PHE A 167 12.38 5.76 -0.06
C PHE A 167 11.69 5.05 -1.25
N PHE A 168 12.13 5.37 -2.47
CA PHE A 168 11.55 4.81 -3.69
C PHE A 168 11.75 3.30 -3.80
N GLN A 169 12.82 2.77 -3.22
CA GLN A 169 13.11 1.34 -3.20
C GLN A 169 12.26 0.60 -2.14
N ARG A 170 12.03 1.20 -0.97
CA ARG A 170 11.41 0.52 0.18
C ARG A 170 9.89 0.66 0.26
N ILE A 171 9.29 1.71 -0.30
CA ILE A 171 7.86 2.00 -0.10
C ILE A 171 6.94 0.88 -0.59
N GLU A 172 7.24 0.24 -1.74
CA GLU A 172 6.43 -0.88 -2.24
C GLU A 172 6.46 -2.07 -1.28
N ASP A 173 7.61 -2.35 -0.65
CA ASP A 173 7.75 -3.44 0.33
C ASP A 173 7.00 -3.14 1.63
N ILE A 174 7.06 -1.89 2.11
CA ILE A 174 6.30 -1.44 3.29
C ILE A 174 4.80 -1.61 3.04
N LEU A 175 4.29 -1.08 1.93
CA LEU A 175 2.88 -1.23 1.55
C LEU A 175 2.49 -2.70 1.42
N SER A 176 3.31 -3.50 0.74
CA SER A 176 3.09 -4.93 0.53
C SER A 176 3.00 -5.71 1.84
N LYS A 177 3.85 -5.38 2.83
CA LYS A 177 3.82 -5.97 4.17
C LYS A 177 2.52 -5.61 4.88
N GLU A 178 2.13 -4.34 4.87
CA GLU A 178 0.93 -3.86 5.58
C GLU A 178 -0.37 -4.40 4.95
N MET A 179 -0.42 -4.54 3.62
CA MET A 179 -1.55 -5.13 2.90
C MET A 179 -1.82 -6.61 3.23
N LYS A 180 -0.91 -7.29 3.94
CA LYS A 180 -1.21 -8.63 4.47
C LYS A 180 -2.22 -8.55 5.61
N GLU A 181 -2.11 -7.54 6.48
CA GLU A 181 -2.79 -7.50 7.79
C GLU A 181 -3.87 -6.41 7.91
N ALA A 182 -3.81 -5.34 7.11
CA ALA A 182 -4.79 -4.25 7.14
C ALA A 182 -5.12 -3.74 5.72
N ASP A 183 -6.27 -3.07 5.54
CA ASP A 183 -6.50 -2.25 4.35
C ASP A 183 -5.67 -0.95 4.46
N ILE A 184 -5.23 -0.37 3.34
CA ILE A 184 -4.34 0.80 3.36
C ILE A 184 -5.11 2.08 3.02
N ILE A 185 -4.82 3.16 3.74
CA ILE A 185 -5.13 4.54 3.33
C ILE A 185 -3.81 5.30 3.20
N ILE A 186 -3.59 5.92 2.05
CA ILE A 186 -2.40 6.73 1.77
C ILE A 186 -2.76 8.21 1.92
N ASP A 187 -1.94 8.97 2.65
CA ASP A 187 -1.99 10.42 2.71
C ASP A 187 -0.82 11.03 1.92
N ILE A 188 -1.15 11.87 0.93
CA ILE A 188 -0.18 12.50 0.02
C ILE A 188 0.12 13.96 0.35
N THR A 189 -0.46 14.50 1.42
CA THR A 189 -0.16 15.85 1.93
C THR A 189 1.33 16.15 2.12
N PRO A 190 2.19 15.24 2.60
CA PRO A 190 3.42 15.69 3.26
C PRO A 190 4.72 15.62 2.44
N LEU A 191 5.75 16.21 3.07
CA LEU A 191 7.18 16.16 2.75
C LEU A 191 7.63 16.87 1.47
N SER A 192 7.33 16.32 0.31
CA SER A 192 7.87 16.79 -0.96
C SER A 192 6.89 16.45 -2.10
N LYS A 193 6.86 17.27 -3.14
CA LYS A 193 6.03 16.99 -4.32
C LYS A 193 6.32 15.62 -4.93
N LEU A 194 7.59 15.21 -4.97
CA LEU A 194 7.99 13.94 -5.56
C LEU A 194 7.56 12.75 -4.69
N PHE A 195 7.58 12.92 -3.36
CA PHE A 195 7.02 11.95 -2.42
C PHE A 195 5.52 11.77 -2.63
N SER A 196 4.77 12.88 -2.69
CA SER A 196 3.33 12.86 -2.97
C SER A 196 2.99 12.18 -4.30
N PHE A 197 3.76 12.47 -5.36
CA PHE A 197 3.56 11.83 -6.66
C PHE A 197 3.83 10.33 -6.61
N LYS A 198 4.87 9.87 -5.92
CA LYS A 198 5.14 8.43 -5.81
C LYS A 198 4.05 7.72 -5.02
N LEU A 199 3.59 8.30 -3.91
CA LEU A 199 2.50 7.73 -3.14
C LEU A 199 1.20 7.66 -3.94
N LEU A 200 0.87 8.71 -4.71
CA LEU A 200 -0.30 8.71 -5.58
C LEU A 200 -0.17 7.72 -6.75
N GLU A 201 1.02 7.59 -7.34
CA GLU A 201 1.32 6.55 -8.34
C GLU A 201 1.02 5.16 -7.77
N LEU A 202 1.51 4.88 -6.56
CA LEU A 202 1.27 3.60 -5.88
C LEU A 202 -0.20 3.41 -5.52
N ALA A 203 -0.87 4.44 -5.02
CA ALA A 203 -2.30 4.38 -4.72
C ALA A 203 -3.11 4.01 -5.97
N ASN A 204 -2.83 4.65 -7.11
CA ASN A 204 -3.50 4.34 -8.38
C ASN A 204 -3.13 2.94 -8.88
N LYS A 205 -1.84 2.57 -8.83
CA LYS A 205 -1.34 1.25 -9.26
C LYS A 205 -1.98 0.12 -8.46
N TYR A 206 -2.21 0.34 -7.17
CA TYR A 206 -2.66 -0.67 -6.21
C TYR A 206 -4.15 -0.53 -5.83
N LEU A 207 -4.84 0.44 -6.41
CA LEU A 207 -6.25 0.77 -6.11
C LEU A 207 -6.49 1.01 -4.61
N LEU A 208 -5.58 1.78 -3.99
CA LEU A 208 -5.68 2.14 -2.58
C LEU A 208 -6.38 3.50 -2.41
N PRO A 209 -7.24 3.65 -1.40
CA PRO A 209 -7.72 4.95 -0.97
C PRO A 209 -6.55 5.92 -0.72
N CYS A 210 -6.63 7.09 -1.33
CA CYS A 210 -5.63 8.14 -1.23
C CYS A 210 -6.31 9.45 -0.81
N VAL A 211 -5.78 10.10 0.22
CA VAL A 211 -6.31 11.36 0.75
C VAL A 211 -5.29 12.48 0.65
N TYR A 212 -5.80 13.69 0.57
CA TYR A 212 -5.05 14.93 0.67
C TYR A 212 -5.71 15.85 1.70
N LEU A 213 -4.93 16.40 2.61
CA LEU A 213 -5.37 17.41 3.57
C LEU A 213 -5.27 18.78 2.89
N GLY A 214 -6.44 19.39 2.70
CA GLY A 214 -6.58 20.77 2.25
C GLY A 214 -7.23 21.62 3.33
N ILE A 215 -7.25 22.92 3.07
CA ILE A 215 -7.95 23.91 3.89
C ILE A 215 -9.07 24.48 3.03
N ASP A 216 -10.28 24.56 3.57
CA ASP A 216 -11.41 25.16 2.87
C ASP A 216 -11.40 26.69 2.95
N LYS A 217 -12.43 27.32 2.36
CA LYS A 217 -12.58 28.78 2.35
C LYS A 217 -12.80 29.40 3.74
N ASN A 218 -13.14 28.60 4.75
CA ASN A 218 -13.37 29.01 6.12
C ASN A 218 -12.17 28.71 7.03
N GLU A 219 -11.02 28.36 6.44
CA GLU A 219 -9.81 27.93 7.15
C GLU A 219 -9.98 26.63 7.95
N GLU A 220 -10.97 25.79 7.61
CA GLU A 220 -11.13 24.47 8.21
C GLU A 220 -10.35 23.39 7.46
N ASP A 221 -9.68 22.52 8.20
CA ASP A 221 -9.02 21.33 7.66
C ASP A 221 -10.05 20.34 7.10
N LYS A 222 -9.89 19.95 5.83
CA LYS A 222 -10.71 18.95 5.13
C LYS A 222 -9.84 17.89 4.47
N LEU A 223 -10.34 16.66 4.43
CA LEU A 223 -9.73 15.60 3.63
C LEU A 223 -10.45 15.45 2.30
N PHE A 224 -9.67 15.28 1.24
CA PHE A 224 -10.15 15.06 -0.11
C PHE A 224 -9.65 13.72 -0.63
N TRP A 225 -10.53 12.94 -1.25
CA TRP A 225 -10.15 11.77 -2.03
C TRP A 225 -9.38 12.19 -3.27
N MET A 226 -8.27 11.50 -3.52
CA MET A 226 -7.39 11.73 -4.65
C MET A 226 -7.32 10.48 -5.51
N GLY A 227 -7.45 10.65 -6.82
CA GLY A 227 -7.28 9.59 -7.80
C GLY A 227 -6.92 10.17 -9.16
N GLU A 228 -6.10 9.46 -9.94
CA GLU A 228 -5.70 9.88 -11.29
C GLU A 228 -5.23 11.35 -11.39
N MET A 229 -4.51 11.84 -10.37
CA MET A 229 -4.01 13.23 -10.26
C MET A 229 -5.10 14.31 -10.11
N ARG A 230 -6.29 13.94 -9.62
CA ARG A 230 -7.43 14.84 -9.43
C ARG A 230 -8.06 14.63 -8.06
N ILE A 231 -8.71 15.67 -7.57
CA ILE A 231 -9.62 15.58 -6.42
C ILE A 231 -10.91 14.93 -6.93
N GLU A 232 -11.29 13.81 -6.32
CA GLU A 232 -12.52 13.07 -6.67
C GLU A 232 -13.71 13.53 -5.81
N GLY A 233 -13.45 14.08 -4.64
CA GLY A 233 -14.46 14.61 -3.73
C GLY A 233 -13.92 14.77 -2.32
N GLU A 234 -14.69 15.41 -1.44
CA GLU A 234 -14.39 15.47 -0.01
C GLU A 234 -14.67 14.11 0.64
N VAL A 235 -13.84 13.70 1.60
CA VAL A 235 -14.09 12.51 2.42
C VAL A 235 -15.36 12.73 3.22
N GLN A 236 -16.32 11.82 3.03
CA GLN A 236 -17.61 11.84 3.72
C GLN A 236 -17.63 10.84 4.88
N PRO A 237 -18.55 11.03 5.86
CA PRO A 237 -18.81 10.03 6.88
C PRO A 237 -19.11 8.65 6.28
N PHE A 238 -18.53 7.60 6.84
CA PHE A 238 -18.92 6.23 6.54
C PHE A 238 -20.34 6.00 7.09
N ILE A 239 -21.33 5.87 6.21
CA ILE A 239 -22.74 5.56 6.54
C ILE A 239 -22.91 4.05 6.70
#